data_AF-A0A963EU50-F1
#
_entry.id   AF-A0A963EU50-F1
#
_cell.length_a   1.000
_cell.length_b   1.000
_cell.length_c   1.000
_cell.angle_alpha   90.00
_cell.angle_beta   90.00
_cell.angle_gamma   90.00
#
_symmetry.space_group_name_H-M   'P 1'
#
loop_
_entity.id
_entity.type
_entity.pdbx_description
1 polymer ?
#
loop_
_entity_poly.entity_id
_entity_poly.type
_entity_poly.pdbx_seq_one_letter_code
_entity_poly.pdbx_strand_id
1 'polypeptide(L)'
;MLSEELKGEIRRAYTAIIEGKSLSPRWGQRQMIAEIANSLARIPGPGESATAPAVCVIEAGTGTGKTIAYAVAAIPIARAMNKRLVVATATIALQ
;
A
#
# COMPACT_ATOMS: atom_id res chain seq x y z
N MET A 1 4.90 8.88 -10.73
CA MET A 1 5.90 8.55 -9.68
C MET A 1 5.44 9.22 -8.39
N LEU A 2 5.53 8.56 -7.23
CA LEU A 2 5.08 9.17 -5.96
C LEU A 2 5.98 10.34 -5.56
N SER A 3 5.41 11.37 -4.93
CA SER A 3 6.17 12.46 -4.34
C SER A 3 7.03 11.98 -3.16
N GLU A 4 8.11 12.70 -2.85
CA GLU A 4 8.98 12.34 -1.74
C GLU A 4 8.29 12.49 -0.39
N GLU A 5 7.37 13.44 -0.26
CA GLU A 5 6.54 13.64 0.93
C GLU A 5 5.69 12.40 1.21
N LEU A 6 5.03 11.87 0.18
CA LEU A 6 4.16 10.70 0.28
C LEU A 6 4.95 9.43 0.55
N LYS A 7 6.13 9.27 -0.07
CA LYS A 7 7.06 8.18 0.29
C LYS A 7 7.50 8.29 1.75
N GLY A 8 7.76 9.50 2.23
CA GLY A 8 8.08 9.78 3.62
C GLY A 8 6.94 9.40 4.57
N GLU A 9 5.69 9.70 4.21
CA GLU A 9 4.51 9.33 4.99
C GLU A 9 4.34 7.81 5.10
N ILE A 10 4.47 7.08 3.98
CA ILE A 10 4.42 5.61 3.96
C ILE A 10 5.50 5.02 4.88
N ARG A 11 6.75 5.54 4.81
CA ARG A 11 7.85 5.08 5.68
C ARG A 11 7.58 5.34 7.15
N ARG A 12 7.10 6.54 7.51
CA ARG A 12 6.75 6.88 8.90
C ARG A 12 5.63 6.00 9.43
N ALA A 13 4.56 5.80 8.65
CA ALA A 13 3.45 4.94 9.03
C ALA A 13 3.90 3.48 9.23
N TYR A 14 4.79 2.98 8.36
CA TYR A 14 5.38 1.66 8.52
C TYR A 14 6.17 1.54 9.82
N THR A 15 7.12 2.44 10.06
CA THR A 15 7.98 2.42 11.27
C THR A 15 7.14 2.49 12.54
N ALA A 16 6.17 3.40 12.60
CA ALA A 16 5.29 3.55 13.76
C ALA A 16 4.48 2.28 14.08
N ILE A 17 4.01 1.55 13.07
CA ILE A 17 3.29 0.29 13.27
C ILE A 17 4.22 -0.82 13.75
N ILE A 18 5.42 -0.92 13.16
CA ILE A 18 6.41 -1.91 13.53
C ILE A 18 6.82 -1.73 14.99
N GLU A 19 7.14 -0.50 15.39
CA GLU A 19 7.53 -0.16 16.76
C GLU A 19 6.34 -0.34 17.73
N GLY A 20 5.18 0.23 17.41
CA GLY A 20 4.00 0.19 18.29
C GLY A 20 3.39 -1.19 18.51
N LYS A 21 3.70 -2.17 17.64
CA LYS A 21 3.26 -3.56 17.77
C LYS A 21 4.40 -4.54 18.06
N SER A 22 5.62 -4.04 18.31
CA SER A 22 6.82 -4.87 18.53
C SER A 22 7.01 -5.95 17.46
N LEU A 23 6.75 -5.60 16.20
CA LEU A 23 6.85 -6.53 15.07
C LEU A 23 8.28 -6.53 14.51
N SER A 24 8.67 -7.62 13.85
CA SER A 24 9.93 -7.66 13.11
C SER A 24 9.71 -7.28 11.64
N PRO A 25 10.49 -6.33 11.08
CA PRO A 25 10.42 -6.01 9.65
C PRO A 25 10.74 -7.23 8.78
N ARG A 26 9.97 -7.43 7.71
CA ARG A 26 10.23 -8.51 6.73
C ARG A 26 10.53 -7.94 5.35
N TRP A 27 11.47 -8.55 4.65
CA TRP A 27 11.83 -8.11 3.29
C TRP A 27 10.64 -8.20 2.33
N GLY A 28 9.93 -9.33 2.31
CA GLY A 28 8.75 -9.50 1.45
C GLY A 28 7.64 -8.49 1.72
N GLN A 29 7.49 -8.03 2.98
CA GLN A 29 6.54 -6.98 3.33
C GLN A 29 6.93 -5.63 2.70
N ARG A 30 8.22 -5.27 2.76
CA ARG A 30 8.75 -4.03 2.17
C ARG A 30 8.66 -4.05 0.64
N GLN A 31 8.92 -5.19 0.01
CA GLN A 31 8.73 -5.39 -1.42
C GLN A 31 7.26 -5.20 -1.81
N MET A 32 6.34 -5.81 -1.08
CA MET A 32 4.89 -5.65 -1.31
C MET A 32 4.45 -4.19 -1.17
N ILE A 33 4.94 -3.47 -0.15
CA ILE A 33 4.67 -2.02 0.00
C ILE A 33 5.13 -1.25 -1.25
N ALA A 34 6.35 -1.49 -1.71
CA ALA A 34 6.90 -0.81 -2.88
C ALA A 34 6.10 -1.10 -4.16
N GLU A 35 5.73 -2.36 -4.38
CA GLU A 35 5.00 -2.77 -5.58
C GLU A 35 3.59 -2.17 -5.63
N ILE A 36 2.87 -2.18 -4.50
CA ILE A 36 1.56 -1.54 -4.38
C ILE A 36 1.69 -0.03 -4.59
N ALA A 37 2.66 0.60 -3.92
CA ALA A 37 2.88 2.04 -4.01
C ALA A 37 3.19 2.49 -5.45
N ASN A 38 4.08 1.78 -6.15
CA ASN A 38 4.43 2.05 -7.54
C ASN A 38 3.25 1.84 -8.49
N SER A 39 2.42 0.82 -8.24
CA SER A 39 1.26 0.54 -9.07
C SER A 39 0.14 1.55 -8.89
N LEU A 40 -0.17 1.94 -7.65
CA LEU A 40 -1.15 2.98 -7.39
C LEU A 40 -0.69 4.37 -7.86
N ALA A 41 0.62 4.62 -7.92
CA ALA A 41 1.19 5.85 -8.48
C ALA A 41 0.95 6.05 -9.98
N ARG A 42 0.44 5.02 -10.69
CA ARG A 42 0.04 5.11 -12.09
C ARG A 42 -1.42 5.53 -12.26
N ILE A 43 -2.21 5.58 -11.19
CA ILE A 43 -3.59 6.06 -11.26
C ILE A 43 -3.56 7.55 -11.66
N PRO A 44 -4.22 7.94 -12.75
CA PRO A 44 -4.20 9.33 -13.21
C PRO A 44 -4.92 10.27 -12.23
N GLY A 45 -4.42 11.50 -12.16
CA GLY A 45 -5.11 12.59 -11.48
C GLY A 45 -6.38 13.04 -12.21
N PRO A 46 -7.18 13.94 -11.62
CA PRO A 46 -8.32 14.55 -12.29
C PRO A 46 -7.89 15.25 -13.59
N GLY A 47 -8.50 14.88 -14.72
CA GLY A 47 -8.17 15.45 -16.03
C GLY A 47 -6.97 14.82 -16.74
N GLU A 48 -6.30 13.85 -16.12
CA GLU A 48 -5.21 13.09 -16.73
C GLU A 48 -5.72 11.77 -17.34
N SER A 49 -5.02 11.28 -18.36
CA SER A 49 -5.27 9.97 -18.95
C SER A 49 -4.31 8.92 -18.40
N ALA A 50 -4.80 7.69 -18.19
CA ALA A 50 -3.94 6.58 -17.80
C ALA A 50 -2.99 6.22 -18.94
N THR A 51 -1.70 6.12 -18.65
CA THR A 51 -0.67 5.71 -19.63
C THR A 51 -0.48 4.19 -19.66
N ALA A 52 -0.78 3.51 -18.55
CA ALA A 52 -0.75 2.07 -18.41
C ALA A 52 -1.71 1.62 -17.28
N PRO A 53 -2.12 0.35 -17.24
CA PRO A 53 -2.93 -0.18 -16.15
C PRO A 53 -2.24 -0.02 -14.77
N ALA A 54 -2.99 0.50 -13.81
CA ALA A 54 -2.59 0.59 -12.40
C ALA A 54 -2.94 -0.70 -11.63
N VAL A 55 -2.55 -1.85 -12.17
CA VAL A 55 -2.82 -3.17 -11.60
C VAL A 55 -1.52 -3.83 -11.18
N CYS A 56 -1.50 -4.47 -10.00
CA CYS A 56 -0.42 -5.35 -9.55
C CYS A 56 -1.00 -6.66 -9.03
N VAL A 57 -0.29 -7.76 -9.28
CA VAL A 57 -0.60 -9.08 -8.72
C VAL A 57 0.58 -9.47 -7.84
N ILE A 58 0.29 -9.76 -6.57
CA ILE A 58 1.32 -10.09 -5.58
C ILE A 58 0.90 -11.36 -4.88
N GLU A 59 1.69 -12.42 -5.06
CA GLU A 59 1.60 -13.61 -4.23
C GLU A 59 2.44 -13.40 -2.96
N ALA A 60 1.82 -13.60 -1.80
CA ALA A 60 2.51 -13.47 -0.52
C ALA A 60 2.10 -14.58 0.44
N GLY A 61 3.11 -15.30 0.94
CA GLY A 61 2.95 -16.39 1.90
C GLY A 61 2.27 -15.98 3.21
N THR A 62 1.82 -16.97 3.98
CA THR A 62 1.31 -16.75 5.34
C THR A 62 2.42 -16.19 6.22
N GLY A 63 2.06 -15.27 7.12
CA GLY A 63 3.03 -14.61 8.00
C GLY A 63 3.84 -13.49 7.34
N THR A 64 3.69 -13.17 6.05
CA THR A 64 4.42 -12.05 5.41
C THR A 64 3.97 -10.67 5.90
N GLY A 65 2.84 -10.56 6.62
CA GLY A 65 2.31 -9.28 7.08
C GLY A 65 1.56 -8.51 5.99
N LYS A 66 0.87 -9.23 5.10
CA LYS A 66 0.12 -8.73 3.94
C LYS A 66 -0.81 -7.57 4.26
N THR A 67 -1.58 -7.71 5.35
CA THR A 67 -2.56 -6.71 5.80
C THR A 67 -1.91 -5.37 6.10
N ILE A 68 -0.81 -5.38 6.86
CA ILE A 68 -0.06 -4.15 7.16
C ILE A 68 0.56 -3.58 5.89
N ALA A 69 1.10 -4.43 5.01
CA ALA A 69 1.75 -3.97 3.78
C ALA A 69 0.80 -3.19 2.87
N TYR A 70 -0.37 -3.75 2.54
CA TYR A 70 -1.32 -3.03 1.67
C TYR A 70 -1.91 -1.80 2.36
N ALA A 71 -2.15 -1.85 3.68
CA ALA A 71 -2.76 -0.74 4.40
C ALA A 71 -1.82 0.47 4.45
N VAL A 72 -0.54 0.24 4.79
CA VAL A 72 0.47 1.30 4.90
C VAL A 72 0.81 1.93 3.55
N ALA A 73 0.75 1.16 2.47
CA ALA A 73 0.91 1.71 1.13
C ALA A 73 -0.35 2.46 0.67
N ALA A 74 -1.52 1.81 0.73
CA ALA A 74 -2.71 2.29 0.04
C ALA A 74 -3.46 3.41 0.78
N ILE A 75 -3.45 3.44 2.12
CA ILE A 75 -4.18 4.47 2.89
C ILE A 75 -3.63 5.88 2.63
N PRO A 76 -2.30 6.14 2.75
CA PRO A 76 -1.76 7.47 2.46
C PRO A 76 -1.99 7.89 1.01
N ILE A 77 -1.82 6.97 0.06
CA ILE A 77 -2.02 7.24 -1.37
C ILE A 77 -3.48 7.59 -1.65
N ALA A 78 -4.44 6.81 -1.14
CA ALA A 78 -5.86 7.08 -1.32
C ALA A 78 -6.26 8.46 -0.75
N ARG A 79 -5.72 8.83 0.42
CA ARG A 79 -5.92 10.16 1.01
C ARG A 79 -5.35 11.27 0.12
N ALA A 80 -4.10 11.14 -0.31
CA ALA A 80 -3.43 12.13 -1.17
C ALA A 80 -4.16 12.32 -2.52
N MET A 81 -4.76 11.26 -3.04
CA MET A 81 -5.52 11.29 -4.30
C MET A 81 -7.00 11.66 -4.13
N ASN A 82 -7.47 11.87 -2.89
CA ASN A 82 -8.88 12.04 -2.56
C ASN A 82 -9.76 10.92 -3.15
N LYS A 83 -9.35 9.67 -2.94
CA LYS A 83 -10.05 8.46 -3.40
C LYS A 83 -10.47 7.59 -2.22
N ARG A 84 -11.52 6.79 -2.43
CA ARG A 84 -11.94 5.76 -1.49
C ARG A 84 -11.07 4.51 -1.65
N LEU A 85 -10.47 4.05 -0.57
CA LEU A 85 -9.84 2.73 -0.51
C LEU A 85 -10.90 1.67 -0.20
N VAL A 86 -10.99 0.64 -1.03
CA VAL A 86 -11.85 -0.53 -0.79
C VAL A 86 -10.94 -1.74 -0.60
N VAL A 87 -11.07 -2.41 0.54
CA VAL A 87 -10.41 -3.69 0.83
C VAL A 87 -11.48 -4.78 0.75
N ALA A 88 -11.34 -5.71 -0.19
CA ALA A 88 -12.25 -6.83 -0.37
C ALA A 88 -11.55 -8.14 0.01
N THR A 89 -12.28 -9.03 0.68
CA THR A 89 -11.78 -10.33 1.17
C THR A 89 -12.85 -11.40 0.97
N ALA A 90 -12.43 -12.68 0.99
CA ALA A 90 -13.25 -13.80 0.55
C ALA A 90 -14.46 -14.11 1.45
N THR A 91 -14.37 -13.83 2.76
CA THR A 91 -15.41 -14.21 3.72
C THR A 91 -15.62 -13.13 4.78
N ILE A 92 -16.77 -13.15 5.44
CA ILE A 92 -17.10 -12.23 6.54
C ILE A 92 -16.11 -12.37 7.70
N ALA A 93 -15.64 -13.58 8.01
CA ALA A 93 -14.70 -13.82 9.10
C ALA A 93 -13.32 -13.15 8.90
N LEU A 94 -13.00 -12.75 7.66
CA LEU A 94 -11.75 -12.07 7.32
C LEU A 94 -11.90 -10.54 7.22
N GLN A 95 -13.12 -10.00 7.36
CA GLN A 95 -13.41 -8.56 7.38
C GLN A 95 -13.13 -7.99 8.78
#